data_AF-A0A6B3PC60-F1
#
_entry.id   AF-A0A6B3PC60-F1
#
_cell.length_a   1.000
_cell.length_b   1.000
_cell.length_c   1.000
_cell.angle_alpha   90.00
_cell.angle_beta   90.00
_cell.angle_gamma   90.00
#
_symmetry.space_group_name_H-M   'P 1'
#
loop_
_entity.id
_entity.type
_entity.pdbx_description
1 polymer ?
#
loop_
_entity_poly.entity_id
_entity_poly.type
_entity_poly.pdbx_seq_one_letter_code
_entity_poly.pdbx_strand_id
1 'polypeptide(L)'
;MKDSFKPTGQMAIAILAAATKQQNQGIKLAKSGNVEEAISAFRKALKLNPNINLDSTGKTEEKDPQSFAKKLAVSTKIDRGTELAKSGNVEAAISAFKKALELNLNTNLDSTGKTQEIDPESFAKKLVVSTKKIDEGTKLAKSGNVEAAISAFKKALELDPNINLDSTGKTEEKDPQSFARKLSASTKIDRGTKLAKSGNVEAAISAFKKALELNSNINLDITEKTQEKDPQSFAIKLAASTKINEVVMLAISGDLEAAISAVKKVLKGEKKAEAEAESLVKTLAAPRKIKEGIKLGKSGKSEEAVAILREALQWNSGINIYKHLSQFNGGLNQWADQVYNSLEEKEKPVALRIFLELVEIENETTNSGKVNYKPSRAFLEDLPNPEQSLEFLQQVTGKLADKKNRLISIHNLSSGNTILSIAYEPLLDDWITLQKWLKDYQAVIEVTREIEMAAQNWKNYPSYSLLLLEKKLVEAENYLKEYGHLGLLKGFGYEFIEASKELKQKQIEEERSRLEIVNKQLEKLNQLKDEFLSNTSHELRTPLNAIINLAESMIDSPTDRLSESQKSNLSLIIYSGSRLTYLINDILDFSKLRNKDIQLQQK
;
A
#
# COMPACT_ATOMS: atom_id res chain seq x y z
N MET A 1 44.99 -81.24 -13.98
CA MET A 1 43.90 -80.26 -14.08
C MET A 1 43.88 -79.46 -12.79
N LYS A 2 44.36 -78.21 -12.82
CA LYS A 2 44.35 -77.28 -11.69
C LYS A 2 43.10 -76.41 -11.84
N ASP A 3 42.01 -76.83 -11.22
CA ASP A 3 40.78 -76.05 -11.22
C ASP A 3 40.96 -74.73 -10.46
N SER A 4 40.58 -73.67 -11.15
CA SER A 4 40.59 -72.29 -10.74
C SER A 4 39.61 -72.04 -9.59
N PHE A 5 40.12 -71.88 -8.38
CA PHE A 5 39.37 -71.31 -7.27
C PHE A 5 39.15 -69.82 -7.55
N LYS A 6 38.00 -69.44 -8.12
CA LYS A 6 37.58 -68.03 -8.20
C LYS A 6 36.98 -67.64 -6.84
N PRO A 7 37.56 -66.68 -6.10
CA PRO A 7 37.05 -66.29 -4.79
C PRO A 7 35.62 -65.72 -4.91
N THR A 8 34.75 -66.11 -3.98
CA THR A 8 33.38 -65.55 -3.83
C THR A 8 33.45 -64.04 -3.58
N GLY A 9 32.38 -63.30 -3.93
CA GLY A 9 32.37 -61.82 -3.87
C GLY A 9 32.83 -61.22 -2.52
N GLN A 10 32.49 -61.84 -1.40
CA GLN A 10 32.97 -61.43 -0.07
C GLN A 10 34.47 -61.71 0.15
N MET A 11 34.99 -62.82 -0.37
CA MET A 11 36.40 -63.18 -0.29
C MET A 11 37.26 -62.27 -1.18
N ALA A 12 36.77 -61.89 -2.36
CA ALA A 12 37.42 -60.92 -3.24
C ALA A 12 37.54 -59.52 -2.59
N ILE A 13 36.47 -59.05 -1.93
CA ILE A 13 36.48 -57.78 -1.19
C ILE A 13 37.47 -57.84 -0.01
N ALA A 14 37.51 -58.95 0.73
CA ALA A 14 38.44 -59.13 1.85
C ALA A 14 39.92 -59.12 1.39
N ILE A 15 40.22 -59.73 0.23
CA ILE A 15 41.57 -59.74 -0.37
C ILE A 15 41.99 -58.33 -0.80
N LEU A 16 41.10 -57.57 -1.45
CA LEU A 16 41.35 -56.18 -1.85
C LEU A 16 41.61 -55.29 -0.62
N ALA A 17 40.80 -55.40 0.43
CA ALA A 17 40.99 -54.66 1.66
C ALA A 17 42.33 -55.00 2.36
N ALA A 18 42.72 -56.28 2.35
CA ALA A 18 44.01 -56.72 2.87
C ALA A 18 45.20 -56.17 2.06
N ALA A 19 45.06 -56.11 0.72
CA ALA A 19 46.07 -55.52 -0.16
C ALA A 19 46.25 -54.02 0.12
N THR A 20 45.15 -53.25 0.22
CA THR A 20 45.17 -51.82 0.57
C THR A 20 45.77 -51.58 1.96
N LYS A 21 45.50 -52.47 2.93
CA LYS A 21 46.12 -52.38 4.26
C LYS A 21 47.64 -52.53 4.19
N GLN A 22 48.14 -53.49 3.42
CA GLN A 22 49.58 -53.69 3.21
C GLN A 22 50.21 -52.52 2.45
N GLN A 23 49.51 -51.96 1.46
CA GLN A 23 49.92 -50.75 0.74
C GLN A 23 50.08 -49.56 1.70
N ASN A 24 49.07 -49.27 2.52
CA ASN A 24 49.12 -48.17 3.50
C ASN A 24 50.22 -48.39 4.56
N GLN A 25 50.44 -49.63 4.98
CA GLN A 25 51.54 -49.99 5.85
C GLN A 25 52.90 -49.72 5.17
N GLY A 26 53.05 -50.09 3.90
CA GLY A 26 54.23 -49.77 3.10
C GLY A 26 54.47 -48.27 2.98
N ILE A 27 53.44 -47.48 2.69
CA ILE A 27 53.53 -46.00 2.63
C ILE A 27 54.00 -45.44 3.97
N LYS A 28 53.42 -45.89 5.09
CA LYS A 28 53.79 -45.43 6.43
C LYS A 28 55.25 -45.75 6.76
N LEU A 29 55.69 -46.98 6.47
CA LEU A 29 57.07 -47.44 6.71
C LEU A 29 58.08 -46.71 5.83
N ALA A 30 57.75 -46.45 4.57
CA ALA A 30 58.59 -45.67 3.67
C ALA A 30 58.75 -44.24 4.19
N LYS A 31 57.66 -43.59 4.60
CA LYS A 31 57.69 -42.24 5.21
C LYS A 31 58.51 -42.19 6.51
N SER A 32 58.54 -43.27 7.30
CA SER A 32 59.38 -43.32 8.50
C SER A 32 60.87 -43.60 8.21
N GLY A 33 61.21 -43.98 6.97
CA GLY A 33 62.57 -44.31 6.54
C GLY A 33 62.92 -45.80 6.61
N ASN A 34 61.96 -46.67 6.95
CA ASN A 34 62.15 -48.13 6.97
C ASN A 34 61.93 -48.72 5.58
N VAL A 35 62.85 -48.41 4.65
CA VAL A 35 62.70 -48.73 3.22
C VAL A 35 62.51 -50.22 2.95
N GLU A 36 63.31 -51.09 3.57
CA GLU A 36 63.23 -52.55 3.34
C GLU A 36 61.91 -53.17 3.86
N GLU A 37 61.44 -52.70 5.01
CA GLU A 37 60.13 -53.13 5.56
C GLU A 37 58.97 -52.62 4.69
N ALA A 38 59.10 -51.40 4.16
CA ALA A 38 58.14 -50.84 3.21
C ALA A 38 58.08 -51.66 1.90
N ILE A 39 59.23 -52.02 1.33
CA ILE A 39 59.33 -52.89 0.15
C ILE A 39 58.64 -54.23 0.43
N SER A 40 58.87 -54.83 1.59
CA SER A 40 58.22 -56.08 2.00
C SER A 40 56.70 -55.94 2.06
N ALA A 41 56.19 -54.85 2.65
CA ALA A 41 54.76 -54.56 2.71
C ALA A 41 54.14 -54.32 1.32
N PHE A 42 54.82 -53.57 0.44
CA PHE A 42 54.36 -53.35 -0.94
C PHE A 42 54.36 -54.64 -1.78
N ARG A 43 55.38 -55.50 -1.62
CA ARG A 43 55.40 -56.84 -2.25
C ARG A 43 54.23 -57.71 -1.77
N LYS A 44 53.88 -57.65 -0.47
CA LYS A 44 52.69 -58.33 0.07
C LYS A 44 51.40 -57.77 -0.53
N ALA A 45 51.30 -56.45 -0.72
CA ALA A 45 50.16 -55.81 -1.35
C ALA A 45 49.97 -56.30 -2.80
N LEU A 46 51.03 -56.30 -3.62
CA LEU A 46 51.00 -56.80 -5.01
C LEU A 46 50.73 -58.31 -5.08
N LYS A 47 51.20 -59.10 -4.11
CA LYS A 47 50.90 -60.54 -4.06
C LYS A 47 49.41 -60.79 -3.81
N LEU A 48 48.76 -59.95 -3.00
CA LEU A 48 47.32 -60.05 -2.71
C LEU A 48 46.47 -59.48 -3.86
N ASN A 49 46.92 -58.39 -4.48
CA ASN A 49 46.29 -57.79 -5.64
C ASN A 49 47.34 -57.37 -6.68
N PRO A 50 47.60 -58.18 -7.72
CA PRO A 50 48.62 -57.88 -8.74
C PRO A 50 48.38 -56.58 -9.52
N ASN A 51 47.16 -56.07 -9.55
CA ASN A 51 46.78 -54.85 -10.26
C ASN A 51 46.75 -53.60 -9.36
N ILE A 52 47.16 -53.71 -8.09
CA ILE A 52 47.17 -52.56 -7.18
C ILE A 52 48.21 -51.54 -7.64
N ASN A 53 47.79 -50.28 -7.76
CA ASN A 53 48.71 -49.16 -7.88
C ASN A 53 49.26 -48.86 -6.48
N LEU A 54 50.58 -48.92 -6.29
CA LEU A 54 51.23 -48.67 -5.01
C LEU A 54 51.10 -47.21 -4.55
N ASP A 55 50.95 -46.26 -5.47
CA ASP A 55 50.57 -44.88 -5.17
C ASP A 55 49.07 -44.80 -4.89
N SER A 56 48.71 -44.71 -3.61
CA SER A 56 47.31 -44.65 -3.18
C SER A 56 46.61 -43.34 -3.58
N THR A 57 47.34 -42.32 -4.04
CA THR A 57 46.75 -41.07 -4.54
C THR A 57 46.30 -41.15 -5.99
N GLY A 58 46.75 -42.17 -6.73
CA GLY A 58 46.46 -42.35 -8.15
C GLY A 58 47.13 -41.33 -9.07
N LYS A 59 48.05 -40.49 -8.56
CA LYS A 59 48.74 -39.46 -9.35
C LYS A 59 49.77 -40.07 -10.31
N THR A 60 50.34 -41.21 -9.93
CA THR A 60 51.31 -41.97 -10.73
C THR A 60 50.94 -43.45 -10.73
N GLU A 61 51.16 -44.17 -11.84
CA GLU A 61 51.00 -45.63 -11.86
C GLU A 61 52.31 -46.28 -11.37
N GLU A 62 52.33 -46.69 -10.10
CA GLU A 62 53.51 -47.22 -9.43
C GLU A 62 53.33 -48.71 -9.16
N LYS A 63 54.13 -49.55 -9.83
CA LYS A 63 54.10 -51.01 -9.68
C LYS A 63 55.41 -51.62 -9.17
N ASP A 64 56.45 -50.82 -9.00
CA ASP A 64 57.74 -51.26 -8.46
C ASP A 64 57.85 -50.91 -6.97
N PRO A 65 57.74 -51.90 -6.05
CA PRO A 65 57.92 -51.71 -4.62
C PRO A 65 59.23 -51.02 -4.23
N GLN A 66 60.32 -51.30 -4.94
CA GLN A 66 61.66 -50.84 -4.58
C GLN A 66 61.86 -49.39 -4.97
N SER A 67 61.56 -49.04 -6.22
CA SER A 67 61.59 -47.65 -6.70
C SER A 67 60.63 -46.77 -5.89
N PHE A 68 59.39 -47.22 -5.69
CA PHE A 68 58.38 -46.42 -4.99
C PHE A 68 58.70 -46.21 -3.50
N ALA A 69 59.13 -47.25 -2.78
CA ALA A 69 59.52 -47.10 -1.37
C ALA A 69 60.69 -46.13 -1.18
N LYS A 70 61.70 -46.19 -2.05
CA LYS A 70 62.85 -45.27 -2.03
C LYS A 70 62.41 -43.84 -2.38
N LYS A 71 61.64 -43.65 -3.46
CA LYS A 71 61.11 -42.36 -3.89
C LYS A 71 60.31 -41.68 -2.77
N LEU A 72 59.44 -42.43 -2.10
CA LEU A 72 58.62 -41.92 -0.99
C LEU A 72 59.46 -41.58 0.25
N ALA A 73 60.44 -42.42 0.61
CA ALA A 73 61.34 -42.15 1.72
C ALA A 73 62.20 -40.89 1.48
N VAL A 74 62.75 -40.75 0.26
CA VAL A 74 63.52 -39.58 -0.18
C VAL A 74 62.67 -38.31 -0.12
N SER A 75 61.50 -38.31 -0.76
CA SER A 75 60.56 -37.17 -0.75
C SER A 75 60.20 -36.74 0.67
N THR A 76 59.93 -37.70 1.56
CA THR A 76 59.55 -37.38 2.94
C THR A 76 60.69 -36.73 3.72
N LYS A 77 61.94 -37.15 3.49
CA LYS A 77 63.11 -36.52 4.10
C LYS A 77 63.35 -35.11 3.57
N ILE A 78 63.12 -34.88 2.28
CA ILE A 78 63.18 -33.55 1.67
C ILE A 78 62.10 -32.63 2.24
N ASP A 79 60.85 -33.09 2.30
CA ASP A 79 59.73 -32.31 2.84
C ASP A 79 60.01 -31.94 4.30
N ARG A 80 60.47 -32.91 5.09
CA ARG A 80 60.84 -32.68 6.50
C ARG A 80 62.01 -31.72 6.65
N GLY A 81 63.05 -31.86 5.82
CA GLY A 81 64.18 -30.92 5.81
C GLY A 81 63.74 -29.51 5.44
N THR A 82 62.82 -29.37 4.50
CA THR A 82 62.25 -28.10 4.06
C THR A 82 61.45 -27.43 5.18
N GLU A 83 60.59 -28.17 5.89
CA GLU A 83 59.86 -27.67 7.07
C GLU A 83 60.81 -27.23 8.20
N LEU A 84 61.84 -28.03 8.48
CA LEU A 84 62.82 -27.72 9.52
C LEU A 84 63.63 -26.47 9.16
N ALA A 85 64.01 -26.31 7.89
CA ALA A 85 64.69 -25.11 7.43
C ALA A 85 63.78 -23.88 7.53
N LYS A 86 62.52 -23.99 7.09
CA LYS A 86 61.54 -22.89 7.16
C LYS A 86 61.22 -22.46 8.59
N SER A 87 61.29 -23.38 9.56
CA SER A 87 61.17 -23.09 11.00
C SER A 87 62.46 -22.61 11.66
N GLY A 88 63.56 -22.48 10.91
CA GLY A 88 64.85 -21.97 11.40
C GLY A 88 65.77 -23.02 12.03
N ASN A 89 65.38 -24.30 12.06
CA ASN A 89 66.20 -25.39 12.57
C ASN A 89 67.15 -25.92 11.48
N VAL A 90 68.20 -25.14 11.21
CA VAL A 90 69.13 -25.38 10.09
C VAL A 90 69.86 -26.71 10.21
N GLU A 91 70.35 -27.07 11.40
CA GLU A 91 71.12 -28.29 11.60
C GLU A 91 70.28 -29.55 11.38
N ALA A 92 69.06 -29.58 11.91
CA ALA A 92 68.15 -30.70 11.70
C ALA A 92 67.69 -30.79 10.24
N ALA A 93 67.54 -29.65 9.56
CA ALA A 93 67.22 -29.61 8.13
C ALA A 93 68.36 -30.21 7.28
N ILE A 94 69.61 -29.78 7.52
CA ILE A 94 70.80 -30.32 6.85
C ILE A 94 70.88 -31.83 7.07
N SER A 95 70.65 -32.31 8.31
CA SER A 95 70.63 -33.73 8.61
C SER A 95 69.57 -34.49 7.82
N ALA A 96 68.36 -33.93 7.69
CA ALA A 96 67.28 -34.55 6.92
C ALA A 96 67.61 -34.60 5.41
N PHE A 97 68.17 -33.54 4.84
CA PHE A 97 68.60 -33.51 3.44
C PHE A 97 69.76 -34.47 3.15
N LYS A 98 70.76 -34.57 4.04
CA LYS A 98 71.85 -35.56 3.94
C LYS A 98 71.29 -36.99 3.91
N LYS A 99 70.33 -37.31 4.77
CA LYS A 99 69.62 -38.61 4.76
C LYS A 99 68.83 -38.87 3.47
N ALA A 100 68.32 -37.83 2.81
CA ALA A 100 67.69 -37.98 1.50
C ALA A 100 68.70 -38.37 0.41
N LEU A 101 69.89 -37.75 0.42
CA LEU A 101 70.98 -38.05 -0.51
C LEU A 101 71.64 -39.41 -0.26
N GLU A 102 71.70 -39.87 1.00
CA GLU A 102 72.17 -41.24 1.33
C GLU A 102 71.30 -42.33 0.67
N LEU A 103 70.00 -42.07 0.52
CA LEU A 103 69.06 -43.00 -0.12
C LEU A 103 69.17 -42.96 -1.65
N ASN A 104 69.58 -41.82 -2.23
CA ASN A 104 69.85 -41.64 -3.65
C ASN A 104 70.76 -40.41 -3.88
N LEU A 105 72.02 -40.67 -4.27
CA LEU A 105 73.12 -39.68 -4.34
C LEU A 105 72.85 -38.50 -5.28
N ASN A 106 72.04 -38.68 -6.34
CA ASN A 106 71.73 -37.65 -7.33
C ASN A 106 70.33 -37.03 -7.12
N THR A 107 69.80 -37.13 -5.90
CA THR A 107 68.49 -36.56 -5.58
C THR A 107 68.54 -35.04 -5.65
N ASN A 108 67.63 -34.45 -6.41
CA ASN A 108 67.36 -33.03 -6.32
C ASN A 108 66.57 -32.73 -5.03
N LEU A 109 67.16 -31.94 -4.14
CA LEU A 109 66.55 -31.51 -2.89
C LEU A 109 65.41 -30.51 -3.10
N ASP A 110 65.35 -29.84 -4.25
CA ASP A 110 64.15 -29.12 -4.68
C ASP A 110 63.14 -30.12 -5.26
N SER A 111 62.14 -30.46 -4.44
CA SER A 111 61.09 -31.41 -4.81
C SER A 111 60.22 -30.97 -6.00
N THR A 112 60.31 -29.71 -6.43
CA THR A 112 59.57 -29.20 -7.60
C THR A 112 60.35 -29.30 -8.91
N GLY A 113 61.65 -29.58 -8.84
CA GLY A 113 62.51 -29.66 -10.02
C GLY A 113 62.79 -28.33 -10.73
N LYS A 114 62.40 -27.19 -10.15
CA LYS A 114 62.63 -25.85 -10.75
C LYS A 114 64.09 -25.42 -10.65
N THR A 115 64.78 -25.89 -9.62
CA THR A 115 66.21 -25.66 -9.37
C THR A 115 66.89 -27.01 -9.19
N GLN A 116 68.18 -27.11 -9.50
CA GLN A 116 68.98 -28.31 -9.24
C GLN A 116 69.76 -28.10 -7.94
N GLU A 117 69.19 -28.55 -6.84
CA GLU A 117 69.76 -28.37 -5.50
C GLU A 117 70.29 -29.72 -4.99
N ILE A 118 71.61 -29.85 -4.89
CA ILE A 118 72.29 -31.08 -4.46
C ILE A 118 73.14 -30.88 -3.21
N ASP A 119 73.28 -29.63 -2.74
CA ASP A 119 74.01 -29.30 -1.51
C ASP A 119 73.03 -29.03 -0.35
N PRO A 120 72.96 -29.94 0.64
CA PRO A 120 72.13 -29.79 1.84
C PRO A 120 72.35 -28.49 2.62
N GLU A 121 73.58 -28.00 2.70
CA GLU A 121 73.92 -26.85 3.54
C GLU A 121 73.54 -25.54 2.86
N SER A 122 73.88 -25.40 1.59
CA SER A 122 73.44 -24.26 0.76
C SER A 122 71.91 -24.21 0.67
N PHE A 123 71.26 -25.35 0.41
CA PHE A 123 69.80 -25.39 0.28
C PHE A 123 69.07 -25.04 1.59
N ALA A 124 69.48 -25.63 2.73
CA ALA A 124 68.91 -25.28 4.03
C ALA A 124 69.07 -23.79 4.38
N LYS A 125 70.23 -23.19 4.09
CA LYS A 125 70.47 -21.76 4.31
C LYS A 125 69.60 -20.89 3.39
N LYS A 126 69.46 -21.23 2.10
CA LYS A 126 68.58 -20.52 1.16
C LYS A 126 67.14 -20.48 1.65
N LEU A 127 66.60 -21.61 2.12
CA LEU A 127 65.24 -21.73 2.66
C LEU A 127 65.02 -20.89 3.93
N VAL A 128 66.03 -20.75 4.79
CA VAL A 128 65.94 -19.90 5.99
C VAL A 128 65.98 -18.42 5.64
N VAL A 129 66.80 -18.04 4.65
CA VAL A 129 66.88 -16.65 4.20
C VAL A 129 65.62 -16.24 3.46
N SER A 130 65.01 -17.13 2.68
CA SER A 130 63.75 -16.86 1.99
C SER A 130 62.61 -16.58 2.98
N THR A 131 62.47 -17.38 4.05
CA THR A 131 61.44 -17.12 5.08
C THR A 131 61.66 -15.80 5.82
N LYS A 132 62.90 -15.48 6.20
CA LYS A 132 63.22 -14.16 6.79
C LYS A 132 62.85 -12.99 5.87
N LYS A 133 63.02 -13.16 4.55
CA LYS A 133 62.63 -12.15 3.56
C LYS A 133 61.11 -12.01 3.43
N ILE A 134 60.34 -13.06 3.65
CA ILE A 134 58.87 -12.98 3.79
C ILE A 134 58.47 -12.15 5.00
N ASP A 135 59.10 -12.39 6.16
CA ASP A 135 58.81 -11.64 7.39
C ASP A 135 59.14 -10.15 7.23
N GLU A 136 60.30 -9.86 6.64
CA GLU A 136 60.74 -8.50 6.30
C GLU A 136 59.75 -7.83 5.35
N GLY A 137 59.38 -8.50 4.25
CA GLY A 137 58.40 -7.99 3.29
C GLY A 137 57.05 -7.72 3.92
N THR A 138 56.57 -8.62 4.78
CA THR A 138 55.31 -8.48 5.51
C THR A 138 55.34 -7.28 6.46
N LYS A 139 56.44 -7.08 7.19
CA LYS A 139 56.62 -5.93 8.08
C LYS A 139 56.67 -4.61 7.31
N LEU A 140 57.41 -4.58 6.19
CA LEU A 140 57.51 -3.42 5.32
C LEU A 140 56.15 -3.05 4.71
N ALA A 141 55.39 -4.02 4.22
CA ALA A 141 54.06 -3.80 3.67
C ALA A 141 53.11 -3.22 4.73
N LYS A 142 53.09 -3.80 5.95
CA LYS A 142 52.28 -3.27 7.07
C LYS A 142 52.69 -1.86 7.48
N SER A 143 53.96 -1.49 7.33
CA SER A 143 54.42 -0.11 7.56
C SER A 143 54.06 0.87 6.44
N GLY A 144 53.57 0.37 5.29
CA GLY A 144 53.22 1.16 4.10
C GLY A 144 54.37 1.36 3.11
N ASN A 145 55.54 0.74 3.34
CA ASN A 145 56.65 0.77 2.40
C ASN A 145 56.51 -0.36 1.36
N VAL A 146 55.60 -0.14 0.40
CA VAL A 146 55.18 -1.15 -0.58
C VAL A 146 56.33 -1.60 -1.48
N GLU A 147 57.11 -0.67 -2.02
CA GLU A 147 58.19 -1.01 -2.97
C GLU A 147 59.31 -1.82 -2.30
N ALA A 148 59.69 -1.45 -1.06
CA ALA A 148 60.66 -2.24 -0.30
C ALA A 148 60.10 -3.64 0.05
N ALA A 149 58.80 -3.75 0.35
CA ALA A 149 58.15 -5.02 0.59
C ALA A 149 58.15 -5.92 -0.66
N ILE A 150 57.84 -5.36 -1.83
CA ILE A 150 57.91 -6.07 -3.11
C ILE A 150 59.32 -6.59 -3.36
N SER A 151 60.33 -5.76 -3.11
CA SER A 151 61.73 -6.18 -3.28
C SER A 151 62.11 -7.32 -2.34
N ALA A 152 61.64 -7.30 -1.09
CA ALA A 152 61.88 -8.38 -0.13
C ALA A 152 61.17 -9.68 -0.55
N PHE A 153 59.91 -9.62 -0.99
CA PHE A 153 59.16 -10.78 -1.47
C PHE A 153 59.74 -11.37 -2.77
N LYS A 154 60.18 -10.53 -3.72
CA LYS A 154 60.90 -11.01 -4.92
C LYS A 154 62.16 -11.77 -4.54
N LYS A 155 62.96 -11.21 -3.62
CA LYS A 155 64.16 -11.88 -3.12
C LYS A 155 63.84 -13.20 -2.40
N ALA A 156 62.70 -13.29 -1.71
CA ALA A 156 62.26 -14.56 -1.13
C ALA A 156 61.94 -15.62 -2.19
N LEU A 157 61.26 -15.25 -3.28
CA LEU A 157 60.93 -16.15 -4.40
C LEU A 157 62.15 -16.51 -5.25
N GLU A 158 63.13 -15.61 -5.38
CA GLU A 158 64.43 -15.92 -6.02
C GLU A 158 65.19 -17.01 -5.25
N LEU A 159 65.10 -17.00 -3.92
CA LEU A 159 65.77 -17.96 -3.03
C LEU A 159 64.99 -19.26 -2.85
N ASP A 160 63.65 -19.21 -2.84
CA ASP A 160 62.75 -20.36 -2.82
C ASP A 160 61.57 -20.08 -3.77
N PRO A 161 61.64 -20.52 -5.03
CA PRO A 161 60.55 -20.34 -6.02
C PRO A 161 59.21 -20.95 -5.61
N ASN A 162 59.18 -21.77 -4.56
CA ASN A 162 58.01 -22.47 -4.07
C ASN A 162 57.49 -21.92 -2.75
N ILE A 163 58.12 -20.89 -2.19
CA ILE A 163 57.63 -20.25 -0.97
C ILE A 163 56.25 -19.64 -1.20
N ASN A 164 55.36 -19.81 -0.25
CA ASN A 164 54.11 -19.05 -0.18
C ASN A 164 54.43 -17.70 0.48
N LEU A 165 54.07 -16.60 -0.17
CA LEU A 165 54.30 -15.26 0.38
C LEU A 165 53.46 -15.03 1.64
N ASP A 166 52.29 -15.67 1.76
CA ASP A 166 51.51 -15.69 2.99
C ASP A 166 52.03 -16.74 3.97
N SER A 167 52.81 -16.27 4.96
CA SER A 167 53.37 -17.13 6.01
C SER A 167 52.34 -17.76 6.93
N THR A 168 51.08 -17.29 6.92
CA THR A 168 49.99 -17.90 7.72
C THR A 168 49.40 -19.15 7.05
N GLY A 169 49.67 -19.35 5.76
CA GLY A 169 49.13 -20.46 4.97
C GLY A 169 47.62 -20.37 4.72
N LYS A 170 46.98 -19.24 5.04
CA LYS A 170 45.53 -19.04 4.80
C LYS A 170 45.21 -18.86 3.32
N THR A 171 46.13 -18.26 2.57
CA THR A 171 46.00 -18.01 1.14
C THR A 171 47.27 -18.48 0.43
N GLU A 172 47.16 -19.00 -0.78
CA GLU A 172 48.32 -19.28 -1.62
C GLU A 172 48.67 -18.02 -2.42
N GLU A 173 49.76 -17.36 -2.04
CA GLU A 173 50.17 -16.07 -2.58
C GLU A 173 51.55 -16.20 -3.23
N LYS A 174 51.62 -15.87 -4.52
CA LYS A 174 52.84 -16.02 -5.34
C LYS A 174 53.25 -14.74 -6.06
N ASP A 175 52.41 -13.71 -6.06
CA ASP A 175 52.70 -12.42 -6.69
C ASP A 175 53.15 -11.39 -5.62
N PRO A 176 54.45 -11.03 -5.59
CA PRO A 176 54.99 -10.02 -4.67
C PRO A 176 54.26 -8.68 -4.71
N GLN A 177 53.84 -8.23 -5.89
CA GLN A 177 53.26 -6.92 -6.09
C GLN A 177 51.82 -6.87 -5.58
N SER A 178 51.00 -7.83 -6.00
CA SER A 178 49.63 -7.96 -5.49
C SER A 178 49.61 -8.17 -3.98
N PHE A 179 50.46 -9.05 -3.45
CA PHE A 179 50.48 -9.38 -2.03
C PHE A 179 50.94 -8.21 -1.14
N ALA A 180 52.03 -7.51 -1.51
CA ALA A 180 52.49 -6.32 -0.78
C ALA A 180 51.43 -5.21 -0.72
N ARG A 181 50.76 -4.97 -1.85
CA ARG A 181 49.66 -4.00 -1.95
C ARG A 181 48.46 -4.41 -1.12
N LYS A 182 48.06 -5.69 -1.17
CA LYS A 182 46.96 -6.27 -0.36
C LYS A 182 47.20 -6.10 1.14
N LEU A 183 48.39 -6.45 1.64
CA LEU A 183 48.77 -6.27 3.05
C LEU A 183 48.76 -4.80 3.49
N SER A 184 49.29 -3.93 2.65
CA SER A 184 49.34 -2.48 2.92
C SER A 184 47.93 -1.88 2.94
N ALA A 185 47.08 -2.25 1.98
CA ALA A 185 45.69 -1.83 1.89
C ALA A 185 44.86 -2.30 3.10
N SER A 186 45.00 -3.56 3.51
CA SER A 186 44.36 -4.11 4.72
C SER A 186 44.73 -3.32 5.97
N THR A 187 45.99 -2.91 6.13
CA THR A 187 46.42 -2.09 7.26
C THR A 187 45.76 -0.69 7.24
N LYS A 188 45.56 -0.10 6.04
CA LYS A 188 44.84 1.17 5.90
C LYS A 188 43.35 1.01 6.22
N ILE A 189 42.73 -0.10 5.84
CA ILE A 189 41.34 -0.43 6.21
C ILE A 189 41.19 -0.57 7.72
N ASP A 190 42.10 -1.26 8.41
CA ASP A 190 42.07 -1.38 9.86
C ASP A 190 42.15 -0.02 10.55
N ARG A 191 43.04 0.85 10.06
CA ARG A 191 43.16 2.22 10.55
C ARG A 191 41.90 3.02 10.28
N GLY A 192 41.35 2.96 9.07
CA GLY A 192 40.10 3.63 8.69
C GLY A 192 38.93 3.18 9.57
N THR A 193 38.84 1.88 9.83
CA THR A 193 37.82 1.28 10.69
C THR A 193 37.92 1.79 12.13
N LYS A 194 39.12 1.85 12.70
CA LYS A 194 39.35 2.41 14.04
C LYS A 194 38.99 3.90 14.11
N LEU A 195 39.40 4.67 13.10
CA LEU A 195 39.10 6.11 13.02
C LEU A 195 37.60 6.37 12.91
N ALA A 196 36.89 5.62 12.06
CA ALA A 196 35.44 5.72 11.90
C ALA A 196 34.71 5.43 13.21
N LYS A 197 35.09 4.34 13.90
CA LYS A 197 34.52 3.97 15.21
C LYS A 197 34.82 4.99 16.32
N SER A 198 35.89 5.78 16.19
CA SER A 198 36.19 6.90 17.10
C SER A 198 35.47 8.21 16.74
N GLY A 199 34.69 8.22 15.66
CA GLY A 199 33.96 9.40 15.17
C GLY A 199 34.76 10.33 14.25
N ASN A 200 36.00 9.98 13.90
CA ASN A 200 36.81 10.76 12.96
C ASN A 200 36.57 10.28 11.51
N VAL A 201 35.41 10.65 10.97
CA VAL A 201 34.92 10.19 9.66
C VAL A 201 35.83 10.66 8.51
N GLU A 202 36.25 11.93 8.50
CA GLU A 202 37.11 12.46 7.43
C GLU A 202 38.45 11.73 7.34
N ALA A 203 39.11 11.48 8.48
CA ALA A 203 40.36 10.73 8.52
C ALA A 203 40.16 9.25 8.14
N ALA A 204 39.01 8.66 8.47
CA ALA A 204 38.64 7.31 8.05
C ALA A 204 38.46 7.22 6.53
N ILE A 205 37.72 8.15 5.92
CA ILE A 205 37.55 8.24 4.46
C ILE A 205 38.91 8.35 3.77
N SER A 206 39.80 9.22 4.28
CA SER A 206 41.15 9.34 3.75
C SER A 206 41.93 8.02 3.82
N ALA A 207 41.81 7.27 4.93
CA ALA A 207 42.45 5.97 5.07
C ALA A 207 41.88 4.91 4.12
N PHE A 208 40.56 4.86 3.94
CA PHE A 208 39.91 3.93 3.00
C PHE A 208 40.23 4.27 1.53
N LYS A 209 40.27 5.55 1.15
CA LYS A 209 40.73 5.97 -0.19
C LYS A 209 42.15 5.49 -0.47
N LYS A 210 43.07 5.68 0.49
CA LYS A 210 44.44 5.17 0.40
C LYS A 210 44.50 3.64 0.30
N ALA A 211 43.55 2.92 0.90
CA ALA A 211 43.47 1.46 0.74
C ALA A 211 43.09 1.07 -0.70
N LEU A 212 42.12 1.76 -1.31
CA LEU A 212 41.69 1.53 -2.69
C LEU A 212 42.74 1.96 -3.72
N GLU A 213 43.50 3.03 -3.45
CA GLU A 213 44.66 3.41 -4.27
C GLU A 213 45.73 2.31 -4.30
N LEU A 214 45.93 1.62 -3.18
CA LEU A 214 46.87 0.50 -3.08
C LEU A 214 46.33 -0.77 -3.75
N ASN A 215 45.03 -1.06 -3.59
CA ASN A 215 44.37 -2.20 -4.21
C ASN A 215 42.92 -1.84 -4.57
N SER A 216 42.66 -1.58 -5.86
CA SER A 216 41.35 -1.11 -6.34
C SER A 216 40.22 -2.13 -6.17
N ASN A 217 40.56 -3.41 -6.02
CA ASN A 217 39.59 -4.51 -5.92
C ASN A 217 39.34 -4.96 -4.48
N ILE A 218 39.97 -4.32 -3.48
CA ILE A 218 39.81 -4.70 -2.09
C ILE A 218 38.41 -4.38 -1.57
N ASN A 219 37.83 -5.30 -0.80
CA ASN A 219 36.63 -5.03 -0.02
C ASN A 219 37.03 -4.23 1.24
N LEU A 220 36.39 -3.09 1.48
CA LEU A 220 36.63 -2.28 2.67
C LEU A 220 36.13 -2.97 3.94
N ASP A 221 35.12 -3.85 3.85
CA ASP A 221 34.72 -4.73 4.94
C ASP A 221 35.52 -6.04 4.92
N ILE A 222 36.60 -6.07 5.68
CA ILE A 222 37.47 -7.25 5.83
C ILE A 222 36.80 -8.42 6.55
N THR A 223 35.61 -8.25 7.14
CA THR A 223 34.84 -9.37 7.72
C THR A 223 34.04 -10.14 6.68
N GLU A 224 34.00 -9.64 5.44
CA GLU A 224 33.25 -10.19 4.30
C GLU A 224 31.74 -10.31 4.54
N LYS A 225 31.21 -9.67 5.60
CA LYS A 225 29.77 -9.62 5.86
C LYS A 225 29.04 -8.75 4.86
N THR A 226 29.73 -7.74 4.32
CA THR A 226 29.21 -6.80 3.33
C THR A 226 30.25 -6.58 2.23
N GLN A 227 29.78 -6.22 1.02
CA GLN A 227 30.64 -5.81 -0.07
C GLN A 227 30.68 -4.28 -0.12
N GLU A 228 31.72 -3.68 0.43
CA GLU A 228 31.84 -2.24 0.58
C GLU A 228 33.01 -1.73 -0.24
N LYS A 229 32.71 -0.87 -1.22
CA LYS A 229 33.71 -0.24 -2.11
C LYS A 229 33.73 1.28 -2.02
N ASP A 230 32.75 1.88 -1.36
CA ASP A 230 32.67 3.32 -1.17
C ASP A 230 33.26 3.74 0.19
N PRO A 231 34.43 4.42 0.21
CA PRO A 231 35.05 4.95 1.42
C PRO A 231 34.12 5.83 2.27
N GLN A 232 33.27 6.62 1.64
CA GLN A 232 32.41 7.58 2.31
C GLN A 232 31.26 6.88 3.01
N SER A 233 30.46 6.13 2.26
CA SER A 233 29.36 5.31 2.80
C SER A 233 29.85 4.38 3.92
N PHE A 234 30.97 3.69 3.73
CA PHE A 234 31.47 2.74 4.72
C PHE A 234 31.96 3.42 6.02
N ALA A 235 32.69 4.53 5.92
CA ALA A 235 33.12 5.29 7.10
C ALA A 235 31.93 5.81 7.92
N ILE A 236 30.90 6.28 7.23
CA ILE A 236 29.67 6.80 7.85
C ILE A 236 28.90 5.67 8.54
N LYS A 237 28.71 4.51 7.89
CA LYS A 237 28.06 3.32 8.49
C LYS A 237 28.75 2.87 9.77
N LEU A 238 30.08 2.78 9.75
CA LEU A 238 30.88 2.38 10.91
C LEU A 238 30.75 3.39 12.05
N ALA A 239 30.84 4.70 11.76
CA ALA A 239 30.69 5.73 12.77
C ALA A 239 29.27 5.74 13.38
N ALA A 240 28.24 5.64 12.53
CA ALA A 240 26.84 5.59 12.95
C ALA A 240 26.58 4.40 13.87
N SER A 241 27.12 3.21 13.55
CA SER A 241 26.93 1.99 14.37
C SER A 241 27.35 2.16 15.84
N THR A 242 28.34 3.00 16.12
CA THR A 242 28.83 3.25 17.50
C THR A 242 27.95 4.21 18.30
N LYS A 243 27.16 5.05 17.60
CA LYS A 243 26.33 6.10 18.19
C LYS A 243 24.86 5.69 18.35
N ILE A 244 24.45 4.56 17.77
CA ILE A 244 23.05 4.08 17.85
C ILE A 244 22.53 4.05 19.29
N ASN A 245 23.27 3.46 20.23
CA ASN A 245 22.80 3.33 21.61
C ASN A 245 22.65 4.70 22.31
N GLU A 246 23.60 5.62 22.09
CA GLU A 246 23.53 6.98 22.63
C GLU A 246 22.32 7.74 22.07
N VAL A 247 22.12 7.68 20.75
CA VAL A 247 21.02 8.34 20.06
C VAL A 247 19.67 7.79 20.52
N VAL A 248 19.54 6.46 20.65
CA VAL A 248 18.33 5.82 21.16
C VAL A 248 18.05 6.25 22.60
N MET A 249 19.07 6.28 23.47
CA MET A 249 18.92 6.69 24.86
C MET A 249 18.50 8.16 24.98
N LEU A 250 19.10 9.07 24.19
CA LEU A 250 18.75 10.49 24.16
C LEU A 250 17.32 10.71 23.63
N ALA A 251 16.93 9.99 22.57
CA ALA A 251 15.58 10.06 22.02
C ALA A 251 14.52 9.63 23.05
N ILE A 252 14.79 8.55 23.80
CA ILE A 252 13.91 8.05 24.86
C ILE A 252 13.92 8.98 26.09
N SER A 253 15.06 9.56 26.43
CA SER A 253 15.20 10.50 27.56
C SER A 253 14.60 11.88 27.28
N GLY A 254 14.17 12.15 26.05
CA GLY A 254 13.47 13.37 25.63
C GLY A 254 14.37 14.51 25.18
N ASP A 255 15.69 14.29 25.14
CA ASP A 255 16.63 15.25 24.60
C ASP A 255 16.75 15.06 23.08
N LEU A 256 15.68 15.46 22.39
CA LEU A 256 15.56 15.30 20.94
C LEU A 256 16.65 16.11 20.21
N GLU A 257 16.95 17.32 20.69
CA GLU A 257 17.98 18.17 20.09
C GLU A 257 19.36 17.52 20.22
N ALA A 258 19.72 16.98 21.38
CA ALA A 258 20.98 16.25 21.53
C ALA A 258 21.00 14.98 20.68
N ALA A 259 19.90 14.22 20.59
CA ALA A 259 19.82 13.02 19.75
C ALA A 259 20.02 13.35 18.27
N ILE A 260 19.32 14.37 17.75
CA ILE A 260 19.44 14.82 16.36
C ILE A 260 20.85 15.39 16.10
N SER A 261 21.39 16.18 17.04
CA SER A 261 22.74 16.72 16.95
C SER A 261 23.81 15.62 16.92
N ALA A 262 23.68 14.60 17.76
CA ALA A 262 24.58 13.45 17.79
C ALA A 262 24.58 12.68 16.46
N VAL A 263 23.41 12.49 15.85
CA VAL A 263 23.28 11.87 14.52
C VAL A 263 23.87 12.77 13.42
N LYS A 264 23.49 14.06 13.38
CA LYS A 264 23.98 15.00 12.36
C LYS A 264 25.49 15.18 12.41
N LYS A 265 26.09 15.14 13.60
CA LYS A 265 27.55 15.19 13.77
C LYS A 265 28.25 14.00 13.09
N VAL A 266 27.61 12.82 13.09
CA VAL A 266 28.15 11.61 12.46
C VAL A 266 27.92 11.58 10.96
N LEU A 267 26.73 12.02 10.52
CA LEU A 267 26.30 11.98 9.12
C LEU A 267 26.65 13.22 8.32
N LYS A 268 27.41 14.15 8.92
CA LYS A 268 27.74 15.46 8.36
C LYS A 268 28.20 15.36 6.90
N GLY A 269 27.39 15.91 5.99
CA GLY A 269 27.67 15.94 4.55
C GLY A 269 26.80 15.01 3.70
N GLU A 270 26.10 14.05 4.30
CA GLU A 270 25.11 13.18 3.64
C GLU A 270 23.69 13.65 3.96
N LYS A 271 23.23 14.72 3.30
CA LYS A 271 21.93 15.36 3.59
C LYS A 271 20.74 14.38 3.60
N LYS A 272 20.75 13.38 2.71
CA LYS A 272 19.70 12.36 2.65
C LYS A 272 19.72 11.46 3.89
N ALA A 273 20.90 10.98 4.29
CA ALA A 273 21.07 10.16 5.49
C ALA A 273 20.76 10.96 6.76
N GLU A 274 21.14 12.24 6.82
CA GLU A 274 20.79 13.15 7.92
C GLU A 274 19.26 13.26 8.10
N ALA A 275 18.51 13.44 7.00
CA ALA A 275 17.05 13.53 7.05
C ALA A 275 16.39 12.20 7.46
N GLU A 276 16.85 11.08 6.91
CA GLU A 276 16.36 9.74 7.27
C GLU A 276 16.60 9.44 8.75
N ALA A 277 17.79 9.75 9.25
CA ALA A 277 18.14 9.49 10.64
C ALA A 277 17.43 10.45 11.61
N GLU A 278 17.18 11.72 11.23
CA GLU A 278 16.32 12.62 11.99
C GLU A 278 14.88 12.07 12.12
N SER A 279 14.34 11.52 11.04
CA SER A 279 13.02 10.87 11.04
C SER A 279 12.99 9.65 11.97
N LEU A 280 14.04 8.84 11.97
CA LEU A 280 14.17 7.70 12.88
C LEU A 280 14.24 8.14 14.35
N VAL A 281 15.01 9.19 14.66
CA VAL A 281 15.09 9.76 16.02
C VAL A 281 13.72 10.21 16.51
N LYS A 282 12.96 10.93 15.67
CA LYS A 282 11.57 11.33 15.97
C LYS A 282 10.67 10.12 16.19
N THR A 283 10.80 9.08 15.37
CA THR A 283 10.03 7.83 15.51
C THR A 283 10.31 7.13 16.86
N LEU A 284 11.59 7.09 17.28
CA LEU A 284 12.03 6.54 18.57
C LEU A 284 11.56 7.36 19.77
N ALA A 285 11.45 8.68 19.61
CA ALA A 285 11.01 9.60 20.66
C ALA A 285 9.46 9.66 20.81
N ALA A 286 8.70 9.25 19.78
CA ALA A 286 7.24 9.33 19.78
C ALA A 286 6.55 8.66 20.99
N PRO A 287 6.97 7.48 21.50
CA PRO A 287 6.38 6.87 22.69
C PRO A 287 6.45 7.74 23.95
N ARG A 288 7.48 8.58 24.09
CA ARG A 288 7.59 9.52 25.20
C ARG A 288 6.54 10.63 25.09
N LYS A 289 6.40 11.24 23.90
CA LYS A 289 5.36 12.24 23.66
C LYS A 289 3.95 11.68 23.91
N ILE A 290 3.71 10.43 23.54
CA ILE A 290 2.44 9.77 23.87
C ILE A 290 2.19 9.75 25.38
N LYS A 291 3.19 9.36 26.18
CA LYS A 291 3.08 9.35 27.65
C LYS A 291 2.82 10.75 28.22
N GLU A 292 3.48 11.76 27.67
CA GLU A 292 3.27 13.16 28.04
C GLU A 292 1.84 13.63 27.72
N GLY A 293 1.35 13.38 26.51
CA GLY A 293 -0.02 13.70 26.10
C GLY A 293 -1.06 13.03 26.99
N ILE A 294 -0.91 11.73 27.28
CA ILE A 294 -1.82 11.01 28.19
C ILE A 294 -1.79 11.62 29.61
N LYS A 295 -0.61 11.99 30.11
CA LYS A 295 -0.47 12.61 31.45
C LYS A 295 -1.20 13.96 31.50
N LEU A 296 -1.03 14.80 30.48
CA LEU A 296 -1.73 16.08 30.36
C LEU A 296 -3.25 15.87 30.29
N GLY A 297 -3.71 14.91 29.49
CA GLY A 297 -5.13 14.59 29.35
C GLY A 297 -5.75 14.16 30.67
N LYS A 298 -5.07 13.27 31.42
CA LYS A 298 -5.50 12.85 32.77
C LYS A 298 -5.53 13.98 33.80
N SER A 299 -4.78 15.07 33.57
CA SER A 299 -4.82 16.28 34.39
C SER A 299 -5.90 17.28 33.99
N GLY A 300 -6.77 16.94 33.02
CA GLY A 300 -7.85 17.80 32.54
C GLY A 300 -7.47 18.75 31.40
N LYS A 301 -6.21 18.73 30.93
CA LYS A 301 -5.70 19.57 29.84
C LYS A 301 -5.88 18.89 28.48
N SER A 302 -7.12 18.60 28.10
CA SER A 302 -7.43 17.76 26.93
C SER A 302 -6.97 18.36 25.60
N GLU A 303 -7.01 19.69 25.43
CA GLU A 303 -6.54 20.36 24.21
C GLU A 303 -5.01 20.26 24.04
N GLU A 304 -4.24 20.57 25.09
CA GLU A 304 -2.78 20.40 25.11
C GLU A 304 -2.39 18.93 24.87
N ALA A 305 -3.12 18.00 25.50
CA ALA A 305 -2.91 16.56 25.33
C ALA A 305 -3.10 16.11 23.88
N VAL A 306 -4.18 16.55 23.23
CA VAL A 306 -4.48 16.25 21.83
C VAL A 306 -3.41 16.85 20.91
N ALA A 307 -2.94 18.08 21.16
CA ALA A 307 -1.87 18.69 20.38
C ALA A 307 -0.55 17.88 20.45
N ILE A 308 -0.15 17.45 21.65
CA ILE A 308 1.05 16.62 21.84
C ILE A 308 0.89 15.25 21.18
N LEU A 309 -0.30 14.65 21.27
CA LEU A 309 -0.58 13.37 20.60
C LEU A 309 -0.56 13.52 19.06
N ARG A 310 -1.10 14.61 18.49
CA ARG A 310 -1.00 14.93 17.06
C ARG A 310 0.46 15.02 16.61
N GLU A 311 1.30 15.70 17.40
CA GLU A 311 2.72 15.81 17.10
C GLU A 311 3.41 14.43 17.14
N ALA A 312 3.09 13.58 18.12
CA ALA A 312 3.60 12.20 18.17
C ALA A 312 3.20 11.38 16.94
N LEU A 313 1.98 11.59 16.42
CA LEU A 313 1.51 10.93 15.20
C LEU A 313 2.23 11.43 13.94
N GLN A 314 2.62 12.71 13.90
CA GLN A 314 3.50 13.23 12.84
C GLN A 314 4.89 12.57 12.89
N TRP A 315 5.38 12.26 14.09
CA TRP A 315 6.68 11.60 14.27
C TRP A 315 6.65 10.11 13.94
N ASN A 316 5.50 9.46 14.12
CA ASN A 316 5.29 8.06 13.77
C ASN A 316 3.83 7.81 13.38
N SER A 317 3.58 7.75 12.07
CA SER A 317 2.24 7.52 11.50
C SER A 317 1.67 6.12 11.75
N GLY A 318 2.45 5.20 12.31
CA GLY A 318 2.02 3.85 12.68
C GLY A 318 1.35 3.78 14.06
N ILE A 319 1.34 4.88 14.82
CA ILE A 319 0.74 4.91 16.16
C ILE A 319 -0.79 4.85 16.07
N ASN A 320 -1.39 3.99 16.89
CA ASN A 320 -2.84 4.00 17.11
C ASN A 320 -3.22 5.03 18.18
N ILE A 321 -3.40 6.28 17.75
CA ILE A 321 -3.66 7.42 18.65
C ILE A 321 -4.97 7.29 19.43
N TYR A 322 -5.96 6.61 18.85
CA TYR A 322 -7.28 6.43 19.44
C TYR A 322 -7.21 5.75 20.82
N LYS A 323 -6.40 4.70 20.96
CA LYS A 323 -6.19 4.00 22.25
C LYS A 323 -5.61 4.94 23.32
N HIS A 324 -4.98 6.03 22.93
CA HIS A 324 -4.42 7.03 23.83
C HIS A 324 -5.44 8.13 24.16
N LEU A 325 -6.21 8.56 23.16
CA LEU A 325 -7.29 9.54 23.32
C LEU A 325 -8.40 9.04 24.25
N SER A 326 -8.74 7.74 24.20
CA SER A 326 -9.74 7.13 25.09
C SER A 326 -9.30 6.99 26.56
N GLN A 327 -8.05 7.35 26.90
CA GLN A 327 -7.55 7.24 28.28
C GLN A 327 -7.85 8.46 29.15
N PHE A 328 -8.48 9.50 28.59
CA PHE A 328 -8.83 10.71 29.30
C PHE A 328 -10.08 11.38 28.70
N ASN A 329 -10.84 12.07 29.54
CA ASN A 329 -12.11 12.66 29.15
C ASN A 329 -11.94 13.78 28.11
N GLY A 330 -12.80 13.77 27.09
CA GLY A 330 -12.82 14.77 26.02
C GLY A 330 -11.70 14.65 25.00
N GLY A 331 -10.79 13.67 25.13
CA GLY A 331 -9.71 13.46 24.16
C GLY A 331 -10.22 13.13 22.77
N LEU A 332 -11.15 12.17 22.67
CA LEU A 332 -11.78 11.79 21.41
C LEU A 332 -12.64 12.92 20.83
N ASN A 333 -13.40 13.63 21.68
CA ASN A 333 -14.19 14.78 21.25
C ASN A 333 -13.32 15.87 20.60
N GLN A 334 -12.31 16.34 21.32
CA GLN A 334 -11.40 17.41 20.87
C GLN A 334 -10.67 17.00 19.58
N TRP A 335 -10.26 15.73 19.50
CA TRP A 335 -9.65 15.19 18.30
C TRP A 335 -10.60 15.27 17.10
N ALA A 336 -11.82 14.74 17.25
CA ALA A 336 -12.80 14.67 16.18
C ALA A 336 -13.25 16.07 15.72
N ASP A 337 -13.47 16.99 16.66
CA ASP A 337 -13.79 18.39 16.36
C ASP A 337 -12.66 19.07 15.59
N GLN A 338 -11.39 18.87 15.97
CA GLN A 338 -10.26 19.43 15.23
C GLN A 338 -10.14 18.86 13.81
N VAL A 339 -10.39 17.55 13.62
CA VAL A 339 -10.41 16.97 12.26
C VAL A 339 -11.55 17.57 11.45
N TYR A 340 -12.77 17.61 11.98
CA TYR A 340 -13.93 18.16 11.28
C TYR A 340 -13.76 19.65 10.94
N ASN A 341 -13.26 20.45 11.89
CA ASN A 341 -13.02 21.88 11.69
C ASN A 341 -11.89 22.19 10.71
N SER A 342 -11.02 21.21 10.42
CA SER A 342 -9.98 21.34 9.39
C SER A 342 -10.50 21.15 7.95
N LEU A 343 -11.73 20.66 7.79
CA LEU A 343 -12.38 20.52 6.48
C LEU A 343 -12.79 21.87 5.90
N GLU A 344 -12.81 21.97 4.57
CA GLU A 344 -13.31 23.17 3.88
C GLU A 344 -14.83 23.33 4.12
N GLU A 345 -15.35 24.56 4.05
CA GLU A 345 -16.78 24.83 4.32
C GLU A 345 -17.73 24.02 3.43
N LYS A 346 -17.35 23.75 2.17
CA LYS A 346 -18.11 22.88 1.26
C LYS A 346 -18.03 21.38 1.59
N GLU A 347 -17.00 20.95 2.33
CA GLU A 347 -16.79 19.55 2.70
C GLU A 347 -17.54 19.17 3.99
N LYS A 348 -17.81 20.15 4.86
CA LYS A 348 -18.48 19.95 6.15
C LYS A 348 -19.88 19.34 6.04
N PRO A 349 -20.77 19.77 5.13
CA PRO A 349 -22.09 19.12 4.95
C PRO A 349 -21.95 17.67 4.48
N VAL A 350 -20.98 17.39 3.60
CA VAL A 350 -20.70 16.04 3.11
C VAL A 350 -20.20 15.13 4.23
N ALA A 351 -19.28 15.63 5.06
CA ALA A 351 -18.78 14.89 6.21
C ALA A 351 -19.91 14.58 7.21
N LEU A 352 -20.77 15.56 7.52
CA LEU A 352 -21.96 15.36 8.34
C LEU A 352 -22.85 14.25 7.77
N ARG A 353 -23.20 14.32 6.48
CA ARG A 353 -23.99 13.29 5.79
C ARG A 353 -23.34 11.91 5.93
N ILE A 354 -22.04 11.80 5.66
CA ILE A 354 -21.31 10.54 5.79
C ILE A 354 -21.48 9.97 7.20
N PHE A 355 -21.33 10.78 8.25
CA PHE A 355 -21.53 10.29 9.61
C PHE A 355 -22.97 9.86 9.89
N LEU A 356 -23.98 10.57 9.38
CA LEU A 356 -25.37 10.16 9.54
C LEU A 356 -25.67 8.82 8.84
N GLU A 357 -25.07 8.56 7.68
CA GLU A 357 -25.19 7.26 6.97
C GLU A 357 -24.48 6.11 7.71
N LEU A 358 -23.44 6.43 8.47
CA LEU A 358 -22.64 5.44 9.20
C LEU A 358 -23.18 5.14 10.60
N VAL A 359 -24.38 5.62 10.93
CA VAL A 359 -25.04 5.38 12.22
C VAL A 359 -26.46 4.88 12.01
N GLU A 360 -26.81 3.82 12.72
CA GLU A 360 -28.17 3.32 12.80
C GLU A 360 -28.78 3.67 14.16
N ILE A 361 -30.07 4.02 14.14
CA ILE A 361 -30.86 4.34 15.33
C ILE A 361 -31.50 3.04 15.81
N GLU A 362 -31.27 2.64 17.06
CA GLU A 362 -31.97 1.50 17.64
C GLU A 362 -33.36 1.91 18.13
N ASN A 363 -34.38 1.17 17.69
CA ASN A 363 -35.79 1.45 18.01
C ASN A 363 -36.19 1.11 19.45
N GLU A 364 -35.28 0.56 20.27
CA GLU A 364 -35.55 0.28 21.67
C GLU A 364 -35.32 1.54 22.50
N THR A 365 -36.39 2.30 22.72
CA THR A 365 -36.40 3.34 23.74
C THR A 365 -36.23 2.67 25.11
N THR A 366 -35.06 2.84 25.71
CA THR A 366 -34.87 2.48 27.12
C THR A 366 -35.86 3.28 27.98
N ASN A 367 -36.26 2.76 29.15
CA ASN A 367 -37.11 3.45 30.13
C ASN A 367 -36.59 4.85 30.56
N SER A 368 -35.39 5.25 30.11
CA SER A 368 -34.78 6.56 30.34
C SER A 368 -35.03 7.60 29.23
N GLY A 369 -35.68 7.22 28.11
CA GLY A 369 -35.90 8.11 26.96
C GLY A 369 -34.63 8.39 26.13
N LYS A 370 -33.52 7.70 26.41
CA LYS A 370 -32.27 7.84 25.66
C LYS A 370 -32.31 6.97 24.39
N VAL A 371 -32.16 7.61 23.23
CA VAL A 371 -32.00 6.95 21.92
C VAL A 371 -30.62 6.30 21.88
N ASN A 372 -30.55 5.02 21.48
CA ASN A 372 -29.28 4.32 21.33
C ASN A 372 -28.85 4.33 19.86
N TYR A 373 -27.56 4.53 19.62
CA TYR A 373 -26.97 4.61 18.28
C TYR A 373 -25.94 3.52 18.13
N LYS A 374 -25.96 2.80 17.01
CA LYS A 374 -24.97 1.75 16.71
C LYS A 374 -24.25 2.05 15.40
N PRO A 375 -22.98 1.62 15.24
CA PRO A 375 -22.26 1.79 13.99
C PRO A 375 -22.95 1.05 12.84
N SER A 376 -23.06 1.69 11.69
CA SER A 376 -23.51 1.09 10.44
C SER A 376 -22.38 1.07 9.40
N ARG A 377 -22.66 0.46 8.25
CA ARG A 377 -21.78 0.42 7.09
C ARG A 377 -22.52 0.94 5.87
N ALA A 378 -21.84 1.74 5.07
CA ALA A 378 -22.36 2.26 3.81
C ALA A 378 -21.39 1.93 2.67
N PHE A 379 -21.93 1.65 1.48
CA PHE A 379 -21.13 1.60 0.26
C PHE A 379 -20.95 3.01 -0.27
N LEU A 380 -19.71 3.42 -0.49
CA LEU A 380 -19.39 4.75 -1.03
C LEU A 380 -20.03 4.97 -2.40
N GLU A 381 -20.13 3.92 -3.20
CA GLU A 381 -20.69 3.96 -4.56
C GLU A 381 -22.21 4.18 -4.57
N ASP A 382 -22.91 3.96 -3.45
CA ASP A 382 -24.36 4.19 -3.34
C ASP A 382 -24.70 5.62 -2.91
N LEU A 383 -23.73 6.37 -2.39
CA LEU A 383 -23.91 7.72 -1.86
C LEU A 383 -24.01 8.86 -2.90
N PRO A 384 -23.47 8.78 -4.14
CA PRO A 384 -23.55 9.90 -5.08
C PRO A 384 -24.98 10.37 -5.34
N ASN A 385 -25.14 11.67 -5.54
CA ASN A 385 -26.40 12.31 -5.90
C ASN A 385 -26.13 13.57 -6.75
N PRO A 386 -27.16 14.28 -7.26
CA PRO A 386 -26.98 15.45 -8.11
C PRO A 386 -26.13 16.58 -7.49
N GLU A 387 -26.12 16.69 -6.16
CA GLU A 387 -25.39 17.72 -5.42
C GLU A 387 -23.95 17.29 -5.08
N GLN A 388 -23.69 15.99 -4.97
CA GLN A 388 -22.44 15.43 -4.43
C GLN A 388 -21.96 14.28 -5.31
N SER A 389 -20.93 14.56 -6.13
CA SER A 389 -20.31 13.57 -7.01
C SER A 389 -19.52 12.52 -6.23
N LEU A 390 -19.32 11.34 -6.83
CA LEU A 390 -18.51 10.27 -6.26
C LEU A 390 -17.07 10.74 -5.98
N GLU A 391 -16.48 11.53 -6.88
CA GLU A 391 -15.13 12.08 -6.73
C GLU A 391 -15.01 12.98 -5.51
N PHE A 392 -16.04 13.81 -5.27
CA PHE A 392 -16.06 14.69 -4.10
C PHE A 392 -16.24 13.90 -2.80
N LEU A 393 -17.10 12.87 -2.80
CA LEU A 393 -17.26 11.95 -1.68
C LEU A 393 -15.95 11.20 -1.37
N GLN A 394 -15.22 10.76 -2.40
CA GLN A 394 -13.91 10.13 -2.26
C GLN A 394 -12.87 11.07 -1.64
N GLN A 395 -12.86 12.35 -2.05
CA GLN A 395 -12.00 13.35 -1.45
C GLN A 395 -12.27 13.52 0.06
N VAL A 396 -13.54 13.71 0.44
CA VAL A 396 -13.92 13.94 1.85
C VAL A 396 -13.69 12.69 2.70
N THR A 397 -14.12 11.51 2.22
CA THR A 397 -13.88 10.24 2.93
C THR A 397 -12.39 9.94 3.06
N GLY A 398 -11.58 10.23 2.03
CA GLY A 398 -10.13 10.11 2.09
C GLY A 398 -9.50 10.98 3.18
N LYS A 399 -9.94 12.25 3.32
CA LYS A 399 -9.51 13.13 4.42
C LYS A 399 -9.92 12.60 5.79
N LEU A 400 -11.16 12.10 5.94
CA LEU A 400 -11.67 11.55 7.20
C LEU A 400 -10.99 10.23 7.60
N ALA A 401 -10.61 9.41 6.61
CA ALA A 401 -9.98 8.10 6.80
C ALA A 401 -8.45 8.16 6.84
N ASP A 402 -7.85 9.31 6.55
CA ASP A 402 -6.40 9.48 6.53
C ASP A 402 -5.78 8.96 7.83
N LYS A 403 -4.59 8.36 7.74
CA LYS A 403 -3.91 7.75 8.90
C LYS A 403 -3.71 8.74 10.04
N LYS A 404 -3.66 10.04 9.75
CA LYS A 404 -3.52 11.12 10.73
C LYS A 404 -4.83 11.60 11.34
N ASN A 405 -5.99 11.18 10.82
CA ASN A 405 -7.32 11.62 11.24
C ASN A 405 -8.16 10.46 11.77
N ARG A 406 -8.29 9.37 11.00
CA ARG A 406 -8.99 8.13 11.33
C ARG A 406 -10.31 8.32 12.09
N LEU A 407 -11.22 9.12 11.54
CA LEU A 407 -12.60 9.17 12.06
C LEU A 407 -13.50 8.11 11.42
N ILE A 408 -13.20 7.73 10.18
CA ILE A 408 -13.85 6.62 9.47
C ILE A 408 -12.81 5.60 9.00
N SER A 409 -13.26 4.39 8.74
CA SER A 409 -12.49 3.32 8.10
C SER A 409 -12.99 3.10 6.68
N ILE A 410 -12.04 2.86 5.77
CA ILE A 410 -12.30 2.53 4.37
C ILE A 410 -11.84 1.10 4.12
N HIS A 411 -12.74 0.26 3.63
CA HIS A 411 -12.48 -1.13 3.27
C HIS A 411 -12.79 -1.36 1.79
N ASN A 412 -11.75 -1.49 0.98
CA ASN A 412 -11.89 -1.78 -0.45
C ASN A 412 -12.11 -3.28 -0.66
N LEU A 413 -13.18 -3.65 -1.34
CA LEU A 413 -13.51 -5.03 -1.69
C LEU A 413 -12.85 -5.45 -3.01
N SER A 414 -12.63 -6.75 -3.19
CA SER A 414 -12.12 -7.30 -4.45
C SER A 414 -13.03 -7.05 -5.65
N SER A 415 -14.31 -6.76 -5.41
CA SER A 415 -15.29 -6.38 -6.44
C SER A 415 -15.08 -4.95 -6.99
N GLY A 416 -14.23 -4.15 -6.35
CA GLY A 416 -14.03 -2.73 -6.68
C GLY A 416 -14.84 -1.76 -5.83
N ASN A 417 -15.81 -2.24 -5.03
CA ASN A 417 -16.64 -1.40 -4.16
C ASN A 417 -15.93 -1.05 -2.85
N THR A 418 -16.34 0.05 -2.24
CA THR A 418 -15.73 0.62 -1.03
C THR A 418 -16.74 0.66 0.11
N ILE A 419 -16.43 -0.05 1.20
CA ILE A 419 -17.23 0.00 2.43
C ILE A 419 -16.65 1.06 3.36
N LEU A 420 -17.53 1.94 3.83
CA LEU A 420 -17.26 2.93 4.87
C LEU A 420 -17.82 2.44 6.21
N SER A 421 -17.10 2.71 7.30
CA SER A 421 -17.60 2.53 8.67
C SER A 421 -17.01 3.57 9.61
N ILE A 422 -17.63 3.80 10.77
CA ILE A 422 -16.98 4.57 11.83
C ILE A 422 -15.67 3.86 12.23
N ALA A 423 -14.59 4.62 12.40
CA ALA A 423 -13.28 4.03 12.71
C ALA A 423 -13.25 3.42 14.11
N TYR A 424 -13.97 4.04 15.05
CA TYR A 424 -13.99 3.65 16.45
C TYR A 424 -15.37 3.90 17.06
N GLU A 425 -15.98 2.84 17.60
CA GLU A 425 -17.33 2.87 18.17
C GLU A 425 -17.53 3.93 19.27
N PRO A 426 -16.59 4.16 20.22
CA PRO A 426 -16.75 5.21 21.22
C PRO A 426 -16.78 6.65 20.69
N LEU A 427 -16.55 6.89 19.39
CA LEU A 427 -16.88 8.19 18.79
C LEU A 427 -18.37 8.51 18.89
N LEU A 428 -19.25 7.50 18.92
CA LEU A 428 -20.69 7.69 19.11
C LEU A 428 -21.03 8.25 20.49
N ASP A 429 -20.26 7.87 21.50
CA ASP A 429 -20.48 8.27 22.88
C ASP A 429 -19.72 9.54 23.27
N ASP A 430 -18.49 9.69 22.77
CA ASP A 430 -17.60 10.77 23.19
C ASP A 430 -17.68 12.01 22.29
N TRP A 431 -18.08 11.88 21.01
CA TRP A 431 -18.10 13.02 20.10
C TRP A 431 -19.42 13.78 20.18
N ILE A 432 -19.40 14.88 20.94
CA ILE A 432 -20.56 15.72 21.25
C ILE A 432 -21.20 16.28 19.97
N THR A 433 -20.38 16.70 19.00
CA THR A 433 -20.86 17.24 17.73
C THR A 433 -21.65 16.19 16.93
N LEU A 434 -21.18 14.94 16.89
CA LEU A 434 -21.91 13.85 16.24
C LEU A 434 -23.21 13.52 16.95
N GLN A 435 -23.20 13.44 18.29
CA GLN A 435 -24.43 13.24 19.07
C GLN A 435 -25.46 14.33 18.82
N LYS A 436 -24.99 15.58 18.72
CA LYS A 436 -25.86 16.71 18.38
C LYS A 436 -26.48 16.53 16.99
N TRP A 437 -25.70 16.17 15.98
CA TRP A 437 -26.26 15.90 14.63
C TRP A 437 -27.28 14.77 14.64
N LEU A 438 -26.98 13.65 15.30
CA LEU A 438 -27.88 12.51 15.37
C LEU A 438 -29.20 12.86 16.06
N LYS A 439 -29.19 13.78 17.02
CA LYS A 439 -30.38 14.31 17.68
C LYS A 439 -31.13 15.31 16.79
N ASP A 440 -30.43 16.31 16.26
CA ASP A 440 -31.02 17.42 15.51
C ASP A 440 -31.63 16.94 14.18
N TYR A 441 -31.06 15.90 13.56
CA TYR A 441 -31.52 15.34 12.27
C TYR A 441 -32.30 14.05 12.39
N GLN A 442 -32.67 13.60 13.60
CA GLN A 442 -33.38 12.32 13.81
C GLN A 442 -34.65 12.20 12.95
N ALA A 443 -35.55 13.18 13.04
CA ALA A 443 -36.80 13.17 12.27
C ALA A 443 -36.55 13.25 10.75
N VAL A 444 -35.50 13.95 10.34
CA VAL A 444 -35.12 14.08 8.93
C VAL A 444 -34.60 12.74 8.39
N ILE A 445 -33.83 11.99 9.18
CA ILE A 445 -33.34 10.66 8.81
C ILE A 445 -34.50 9.68 8.62
N GLU A 446 -35.52 9.72 9.47
CA GLU A 446 -36.72 8.88 9.34
C GLU A 446 -37.44 9.16 8.01
N VAL A 447 -37.73 10.42 7.70
CA VAL A 447 -38.35 10.81 6.42
C VAL A 447 -37.46 10.43 5.23
N THR A 448 -36.14 10.62 5.34
CA THR A 448 -35.18 10.23 4.30
C THR A 448 -35.29 8.74 4.00
N ARG A 449 -35.31 7.89 5.04
CA ARG A 449 -35.44 6.44 4.90
C ARG A 449 -36.77 6.03 4.28
N GLU A 450 -37.87 6.68 4.64
CA GLU A 450 -39.18 6.40 4.02
C GLU A 450 -39.15 6.68 2.52
N ILE A 451 -38.60 7.82 2.11
CA ILE A 451 -38.43 8.19 0.70
C ILE A 451 -37.49 7.18 0.01
N GLU A 452 -36.35 6.84 0.61
CA GLU A 452 -35.40 5.90 0.01
C GLU A 452 -35.98 4.48 -0.13
N MET A 453 -36.76 4.00 0.84
CA MET A 453 -37.45 2.71 0.73
C MET A 453 -38.46 2.70 -0.42
N ALA A 454 -39.25 3.77 -0.54
CA ALA A 454 -40.21 3.92 -1.65
C ALA A 454 -39.49 4.01 -3.01
N ALA A 455 -38.41 4.81 -3.08
CA ALA A 455 -37.60 4.99 -4.27
C ALA A 455 -36.89 3.70 -4.68
N GLN A 456 -36.35 2.93 -3.72
CA GLN A 456 -35.74 1.63 -3.98
C GLN A 456 -36.76 0.62 -4.50
N ASN A 457 -37.98 0.60 -3.94
CA ASN A 457 -39.05 -0.27 -4.43
C ASN A 457 -39.44 0.10 -5.87
N TRP A 458 -39.59 1.39 -6.17
CA TRP A 458 -39.85 1.86 -7.52
C TRP A 458 -38.70 1.55 -8.49
N LYS A 459 -37.44 1.71 -8.07
CA LYS A 459 -36.26 1.36 -8.88
C LYS A 459 -36.24 -0.12 -9.25
N ASN A 460 -36.62 -0.99 -8.31
CA ASN A 460 -36.70 -2.43 -8.54
C ASN A 460 -37.89 -2.80 -9.44
N TYR A 461 -39.01 -2.08 -9.34
CA TYR A 461 -40.24 -2.35 -10.08
C TYR A 461 -40.88 -1.07 -10.64
N PRO A 462 -40.32 -0.48 -11.71
CA PRO A 462 -40.77 0.83 -12.19
C PRO A 462 -42.26 0.83 -12.59
N SER A 463 -43.08 1.57 -11.85
CA SER A 463 -44.53 1.71 -12.09
C SER A 463 -45.02 3.08 -11.63
N TYR A 464 -45.92 3.70 -12.40
CA TYR A 464 -46.59 4.94 -12.02
C TYR A 464 -47.40 4.82 -10.72
N SER A 465 -47.88 3.63 -10.38
CA SER A 465 -48.63 3.39 -9.14
C SER A 465 -47.77 3.46 -7.88
N LEU A 466 -46.43 3.38 -8.02
CA LEU A 466 -45.49 3.46 -6.91
C LEU A 466 -44.92 4.87 -6.71
N LEU A 467 -45.15 5.78 -7.65
CA LEU A 467 -44.70 7.17 -7.55
C LEU A 467 -45.49 7.93 -6.47
N LEU A 468 -44.88 9.00 -5.95
CA LEU A 468 -45.51 9.84 -4.94
C LEU A 468 -46.63 10.66 -5.59
N LEU A 469 -47.80 10.65 -4.95
CA LEU A 469 -48.97 11.42 -5.38
C LEU A 469 -49.40 12.40 -4.29
N GLU A 470 -50.03 13.49 -4.74
CA GLU A 470 -50.71 14.47 -3.88
C GLU A 470 -49.86 14.90 -2.68
N LYS A 471 -50.34 14.60 -1.46
CA LYS A 471 -49.72 15.01 -0.20
C LYS A 471 -48.30 14.51 -0.03
N LYS A 472 -48.02 13.25 -0.40
CA LYS A 472 -46.68 12.65 -0.23
C LYS A 472 -45.64 13.29 -1.15
N LEU A 473 -46.04 13.70 -2.35
CA LEU A 473 -45.15 14.43 -3.25
C LEU A 473 -44.84 15.82 -2.70
N VAL A 474 -45.84 16.53 -2.16
CA VAL A 474 -45.63 17.84 -1.52
C VAL A 474 -44.72 17.72 -0.29
N GLU A 475 -44.89 16.68 0.53
CA GLU A 475 -44.00 16.39 1.67
C GLU A 475 -42.55 16.15 1.20
N ALA A 476 -42.34 15.38 0.13
CA ALA A 476 -41.01 15.15 -0.45
C ALA A 476 -40.40 16.41 -1.09
N GLU A 477 -41.20 17.24 -1.76
CA GLU A 477 -40.75 18.54 -2.32
C GLU A 477 -40.34 19.52 -1.21
N ASN A 478 -41.12 19.60 -0.13
CA ASN A 478 -40.78 20.42 1.04
C ASN A 478 -39.51 19.92 1.72
N TYR A 479 -39.35 18.59 1.85
CA TYR A 479 -38.13 17.98 2.34
C TYR A 479 -36.92 18.41 1.50
N LEU A 480 -36.99 18.33 0.16
CA LEU A 480 -35.89 18.76 -0.71
C LEU A 480 -35.60 20.26 -0.58
N LYS A 481 -36.64 21.08 -0.41
CA LYS A 481 -36.49 22.53 -0.22
C LYS A 481 -35.78 22.88 1.08
N GLU A 482 -36.08 22.17 2.16
CA GLU A 482 -35.54 22.45 3.50
C GLU A 482 -34.19 21.76 3.74
N TYR A 483 -34.04 20.51 3.30
CA TYR A 483 -32.91 19.63 3.63
C TYR A 483 -32.09 19.18 2.42
N GLY A 484 -32.49 19.50 1.18
CA GLY A 484 -31.80 19.05 -0.04
C GLY A 484 -30.33 19.43 -0.08
N HIS A 485 -29.97 20.59 0.48
CA HIS A 485 -28.58 21.07 0.58
C HIS A 485 -27.65 20.16 1.41
N LEU A 486 -28.20 19.35 2.33
CA LEU A 486 -27.45 18.35 3.09
C LEU A 486 -27.12 17.12 2.24
N GLY A 487 -27.86 16.92 1.15
CA GLY A 487 -27.69 15.84 0.21
C GLY A 487 -28.03 14.47 0.80
N LEU A 488 -28.86 14.36 1.85
CA LEU A 488 -29.08 13.10 2.56
C LEU A 488 -29.62 11.99 1.66
N LEU A 489 -30.53 12.30 0.73
CA LEU A 489 -31.02 11.34 -0.27
C LEU A 489 -29.90 10.86 -1.20
N LYS A 490 -29.90 9.55 -1.49
CA LYS A 490 -29.11 8.97 -2.58
C LYS A 490 -29.68 9.35 -3.96
N GLY A 491 -28.89 9.19 -5.01
CA GLY A 491 -29.26 9.60 -6.38
C GLY A 491 -30.62 9.09 -6.84
N PHE A 492 -30.95 7.82 -6.57
CA PHE A 492 -32.24 7.24 -6.95
C PHE A 492 -33.44 7.86 -6.20
N GLY A 493 -33.23 8.44 -5.01
CA GLY A 493 -34.26 9.17 -4.29
C GLY A 493 -34.66 10.47 -5.02
N TYR A 494 -33.68 11.17 -5.61
CA TYR A 494 -33.94 12.34 -6.45
C TYR A 494 -34.66 11.95 -7.74
N GLU A 495 -34.20 10.90 -8.41
CA GLU A 495 -34.84 10.36 -9.63
C GLU A 495 -36.31 10.00 -9.38
N PHE A 496 -36.59 9.36 -8.24
CA PHE A 496 -37.94 8.98 -7.85
C PHE A 496 -38.87 10.18 -7.61
N ILE A 497 -38.37 11.22 -6.92
CA ILE A 497 -39.14 12.45 -6.70
C ILE A 497 -39.38 13.16 -8.04
N GLU A 498 -38.38 13.22 -8.91
CA GLU A 498 -38.51 13.89 -10.20
C GLU A 498 -39.50 13.16 -11.12
N ALA A 499 -39.43 11.83 -11.20
CA ALA A 499 -40.41 11.02 -11.92
C ALA A 499 -41.84 11.24 -11.37
N SER A 500 -41.98 11.42 -10.05
CA SER A 500 -43.27 11.73 -9.42
C SER A 500 -43.80 13.12 -9.83
N LYS A 501 -42.92 14.12 -9.94
CA LYS A 501 -43.28 15.45 -10.45
C LYS A 501 -43.69 15.42 -11.91
N GLU A 502 -42.96 14.69 -12.75
CA GLU A 502 -43.28 14.53 -14.17
C GLU A 502 -44.66 13.89 -14.36
N LEU A 503 -44.99 12.86 -13.57
CA LEU A 503 -46.31 12.24 -13.60
C LEU A 503 -47.42 13.25 -13.22
N LYS A 504 -47.23 14.02 -12.15
CA LYS A 504 -48.17 15.07 -11.74
C LYS A 504 -48.34 16.12 -12.83
N GLN A 505 -47.26 16.56 -13.46
CA GLN A 505 -47.32 17.54 -14.55
C GLN A 505 -48.09 17.00 -15.76
N LYS A 506 -47.87 15.72 -16.10
CA LYS A 506 -48.61 15.05 -17.16
C LYS A 506 -50.11 14.96 -16.86
N GLN A 507 -50.49 14.61 -15.63
CA GLN A 507 -51.89 14.56 -15.22
C GLN A 507 -52.57 15.93 -15.31
N ILE A 508 -51.88 16.99 -14.88
CA ILE A 508 -52.38 18.36 -14.98
C ILE A 508 -52.60 18.76 -16.45
N GLU A 509 -51.68 18.40 -17.34
CA GLU A 509 -51.81 18.72 -18.76
C GLU A 509 -52.97 17.95 -19.43
N GLU A 510 -53.15 16.67 -19.07
CA GLU A 510 -54.28 15.86 -19.54
C GLU A 510 -55.63 16.42 -19.07
N GLU A 511 -55.74 16.81 -17.79
CA GLU A 511 -56.93 17.46 -17.24
C GLU A 511 -57.20 18.81 -17.90
N ARG A 512 -56.16 19.61 -18.13
CA ARG A 512 -56.27 20.89 -18.83
C ARG A 512 -56.79 20.71 -20.25
N SER A 513 -56.22 19.77 -21.01
CA SER A 513 -56.67 19.45 -22.37
C SER A 513 -58.13 18.97 -22.38
N ARG A 514 -58.52 18.13 -21.42
CA ARG A 514 -59.90 17.68 -21.26
C ARG A 514 -60.85 18.85 -20.96
N LEU A 515 -60.47 19.74 -20.06
CA LEU A 515 -61.25 20.94 -19.72
C LEU A 515 -61.39 21.88 -20.92
N GLU A 516 -60.34 22.04 -21.73
CA GLU A 516 -60.40 22.83 -22.96
C GLU A 516 -61.37 22.24 -24.00
N ILE A 517 -61.39 20.91 -24.16
CA ILE A 517 -62.34 20.23 -25.06
C ILE A 517 -63.78 20.43 -24.56
N VAL A 518 -64.03 20.24 -23.27
CA VAL A 518 -65.37 20.39 -22.67
C VAL A 518 -65.85 21.84 -22.78
N ASN A 519 -64.98 22.82 -22.52
CA ASN A 519 -65.31 24.24 -22.69
C ASN A 519 -65.67 24.57 -24.14
N LYS A 520 -64.90 24.10 -25.13
CA LYS A 520 -65.23 24.30 -26.56
C LYS A 520 -66.57 23.67 -26.95
N GLN A 521 -66.88 22.49 -26.42
CA GLN A 521 -68.19 21.85 -26.65
C GLN A 521 -69.33 22.65 -26.01
N LEU A 522 -69.13 23.18 -24.80
CA LEU A 522 -70.09 24.02 -24.12
C LEU A 522 -70.34 25.34 -24.86
N GLU A 523 -69.28 25.98 -25.35
CA GLU A 523 -69.38 27.19 -26.19
C GLU A 523 -70.18 26.91 -27.47
N LYS A 524 -69.88 25.81 -28.17
CA LYS A 524 -70.62 25.41 -29.37
C LYS A 524 -72.09 25.11 -29.08
N LEU A 525 -72.39 24.43 -27.97
CA LEU A 525 -73.76 24.13 -27.56
C LEU A 525 -74.53 25.40 -27.19
N ASN A 526 -73.86 26.37 -26.55
CA ASN A 526 -74.46 27.68 -26.30
C ASN A 526 -74.79 28.40 -27.59
N GLN A 527 -73.86 28.46 -28.55
CA GLN A 527 -74.11 29.06 -29.87
C GLN A 527 -75.29 28.40 -30.59
N LEU A 528 -75.34 27.06 -30.63
CA LEU A 528 -76.45 26.33 -31.26
C LEU A 528 -77.80 26.57 -30.56
N LYS A 529 -77.79 26.66 -29.22
CA LYS A 529 -78.99 26.99 -28.44
C LYS A 529 -79.48 28.40 -28.77
N ASP A 530 -78.58 29.35 -28.90
CA ASP A 530 -78.92 30.75 -29.20
C ASP A 530 -79.47 30.89 -30.63
N GLU A 531 -78.83 30.21 -31.59
CA GLU A 531 -79.31 30.12 -32.98
C GLU A 531 -80.70 29.47 -33.04
N PHE A 532 -80.90 28.34 -32.33
CA PHE A 532 -82.19 27.65 -32.28
C PHE A 532 -83.30 28.53 -31.72
N LEU A 533 -83.05 29.24 -30.61
CA LEU A 533 -84.04 30.13 -30.00
C LEU A 533 -84.36 31.32 -30.90
N SER A 534 -83.36 31.93 -31.52
CA SER A 534 -83.55 33.03 -32.47
C SER A 534 -84.40 32.60 -33.68
N ASN A 535 -84.00 31.52 -34.34
CA ASN A 535 -84.65 31.02 -35.55
C ASN A 535 -86.08 30.55 -35.26
N THR A 536 -86.27 29.73 -34.22
CA THR A 536 -87.60 29.21 -33.86
C THR A 536 -88.57 30.33 -33.50
N SER A 537 -88.10 31.36 -32.79
CA SER A 537 -88.94 32.50 -32.43
C SER A 537 -89.37 33.32 -33.65
N HIS A 538 -88.47 33.50 -34.62
CA HIS A 538 -88.79 34.20 -35.87
C HIS A 538 -89.82 33.43 -36.71
N GLU A 539 -89.62 32.12 -36.84
CA GLU A 539 -90.53 31.20 -37.56
C GLU A 539 -91.90 31.09 -36.89
N LEU A 540 -92.00 31.23 -35.56
CA LEU A 540 -93.28 31.27 -34.84
C LEU A 540 -93.97 32.63 -34.91
N ARG A 541 -93.22 33.74 -34.85
CA ARG A 541 -93.78 35.10 -34.89
C ARG A 541 -94.48 35.39 -36.21
N THR A 542 -93.94 34.94 -37.33
CA THR A 542 -94.49 35.20 -38.67
C THR A 542 -95.92 34.69 -38.87
N PRO A 543 -96.23 33.39 -38.70
CA PRO A 543 -97.60 32.88 -38.83
C PRO A 543 -98.52 33.39 -37.73
N LEU A 544 -98.01 33.63 -36.51
CA LEU A 544 -98.80 34.15 -35.41
C LEU A 544 -99.28 35.59 -35.67
N ASN A 545 -98.40 36.45 -36.17
CA ASN A 545 -98.75 37.80 -36.62
C ASN A 545 -99.74 37.76 -37.78
N ALA A 546 -99.59 36.81 -38.71
CA ALA A 546 -100.57 36.63 -39.79
C ALA A 546 -101.96 36.25 -39.25
N ILE A 547 -102.04 35.33 -38.28
CA ILE A 547 -103.30 34.93 -37.62
C ILE A 547 -103.94 36.11 -36.87
N ILE A 548 -103.14 36.87 -36.10
CA ILE A 548 -103.60 38.07 -35.38
C ILE A 548 -104.14 39.10 -36.37
N ASN A 549 -103.37 39.48 -37.40
CA ASN A 549 -103.77 40.48 -38.39
C ASN A 549 -105.02 40.07 -39.18
N LEU A 550 -105.14 38.77 -39.53
CA LEU A 550 -106.34 38.25 -40.19
C LEU A 550 -107.56 38.33 -39.27
N ALA A 551 -107.40 37.97 -37.98
CA ALA A 551 -108.48 38.06 -37.00
C ALA A 551 -108.89 39.52 -36.71
N GLU A 552 -107.91 40.44 -36.59
CA GLU A 552 -108.13 41.89 -36.46
C GLU A 552 -108.87 42.46 -37.67
N SER A 553 -108.40 42.14 -38.88
CA SER A 553 -109.05 42.56 -40.13
C SER A 553 -110.48 42.03 -40.26
N MET A 554 -110.78 40.84 -39.74
CA MET A 554 -112.14 40.30 -39.73
C MET A 554 -113.04 41.05 -38.73
N ILE A 555 -112.52 41.45 -37.57
CA ILE A 555 -113.25 42.26 -36.58
C ILE A 555 -113.52 43.68 -37.10
N ASP A 556 -112.53 44.31 -37.74
CA ASP A 556 -112.58 45.71 -38.20
C ASP A 556 -113.34 45.89 -39.54
N SER A 557 -113.82 44.80 -40.15
CA SER A 557 -114.51 44.83 -41.44
C SER A 557 -115.88 45.54 -41.35
N PRO A 558 -116.18 46.55 -42.21
CA PRO A 558 -117.40 47.37 -42.12
C PRO A 558 -118.73 46.67 -42.47
N THR A 559 -118.73 45.38 -42.78
CA THR A 559 -119.94 44.65 -43.18
C THR A 559 -120.66 44.07 -41.97
N ASP A 560 -121.96 44.39 -41.78
CA ASP A 560 -122.88 43.97 -40.70
C ASP A 560 -123.15 42.43 -40.60
N ARG A 561 -122.12 41.58 -40.62
CA ARG A 561 -122.28 40.11 -40.77
C ARG A 561 -121.67 39.24 -39.68
N LEU A 562 -121.08 39.81 -38.63
CA LEU A 562 -120.53 39.02 -37.51
C LEU A 562 -121.47 39.06 -36.29
N SER A 563 -121.86 37.89 -35.81
CA SER A 563 -122.57 37.75 -34.52
C SER A 563 -121.66 38.10 -33.34
N GLU A 564 -122.24 38.50 -32.21
CA GLU A 564 -121.50 38.79 -30.97
C GLU A 564 -120.61 37.61 -30.51
N SER A 565 -121.07 36.37 -30.72
CA SER A 565 -120.28 35.16 -30.44
C SER A 565 -119.03 35.05 -31.33
N GLN A 566 -119.14 35.40 -32.62
CA GLN A 566 -117.99 35.40 -33.55
C GLN A 566 -116.98 36.51 -33.22
N LYS A 567 -117.44 37.71 -32.86
CA LYS A 567 -116.57 38.80 -32.41
C LYS A 567 -115.82 38.43 -31.12
N SER A 568 -116.52 37.81 -30.17
CA SER A 568 -115.91 37.31 -28.93
C SER A 568 -114.85 36.24 -29.21
N ASN A 569 -115.11 35.30 -30.12
CA ASN A 569 -114.15 34.26 -30.50
C ASN A 569 -112.91 34.83 -31.22
N LEU A 570 -113.09 35.78 -32.15
CA LEU A 570 -111.97 36.45 -32.82
C LEU A 570 -111.15 37.29 -31.83
N SER A 571 -111.80 37.99 -30.89
CA SER A 571 -111.13 38.73 -29.82
C SER A 571 -110.30 37.80 -28.93
N LEU A 572 -110.80 36.61 -28.65
CA LEU A 572 -110.07 35.58 -27.93
C LEU A 572 -108.84 35.06 -28.71
N ILE A 573 -108.95 34.91 -30.03
CA ILE A 573 -107.82 34.53 -30.91
C ILE A 573 -106.75 35.61 -30.90
N ILE A 574 -107.13 36.88 -31.06
CA ILE A 574 -106.20 38.03 -31.03
C ILE A 574 -105.51 38.12 -29.67
N TYR A 575 -106.28 38.04 -28.58
CA TYR A 575 -105.73 38.08 -27.23
C TYR A 575 -104.75 36.93 -26.98
N SER A 576 -105.11 35.70 -27.38
CA SER A 576 -104.27 34.52 -27.20
C SER A 576 -103.02 34.57 -28.08
N GLY A 577 -103.13 35.04 -29.32
CA GLY A 577 -102.00 35.21 -30.24
C GLY A 577 -101.04 36.30 -29.80
N SER A 578 -101.56 37.45 -29.34
CA SER A 578 -100.76 38.53 -28.78
C SER A 578 -100.02 38.08 -27.53
N ARG A 579 -100.71 37.38 -26.62
CA ARG A 579 -100.10 36.81 -25.41
C ARG A 579 -98.99 35.82 -25.73
N LEU A 580 -99.17 34.95 -26.72
CA LEU A 580 -98.14 34.01 -27.14
C LEU A 580 -96.94 34.73 -27.76
N THR A 581 -97.16 35.81 -28.52
CA THR A 581 -96.08 36.65 -29.07
C THR A 581 -95.24 37.29 -27.96
N TYR A 582 -95.89 37.81 -26.91
CA TYR A 582 -95.18 38.35 -25.74
C TYR A 582 -94.34 37.27 -25.04
N LEU A 583 -94.89 36.07 -24.81
CA LEU A 583 -94.14 34.98 -24.18
C LEU A 583 -92.92 34.53 -25.01
N ILE A 584 -93.05 34.50 -26.35
CA ILE A 584 -91.92 34.20 -27.24
C ILE A 584 -90.82 35.27 -27.11
N ASN A 585 -91.21 36.54 -27.04
CA ASN A 585 -90.27 37.65 -26.86
C ASN A 585 -89.56 37.59 -25.51
N ASP A 586 -90.30 37.30 -24.42
CA ASP A 586 -89.72 37.19 -23.08
C ASP A 586 -88.66 36.08 -23.01
N ILE A 587 -88.89 34.94 -23.68
CA ILE A 587 -87.92 33.83 -23.76
C ILE A 587 -86.66 34.25 -24.55
N LEU A 588 -86.83 34.97 -25.66
CA LEU A 588 -85.72 35.52 -26.43
C LEU A 588 -84.90 36.52 -25.62
N ASP A 589 -85.57 37.46 -24.97
CA ASP A 589 -84.93 38.51 -24.18
C ASP A 589 -84.19 37.91 -22.98
N PHE A 590 -84.75 36.89 -22.34
CA PHE A 590 -84.07 36.10 -21.31
C PHE A 590 -82.80 35.42 -21.84
N SER A 591 -82.85 34.83 -23.05
CA SER A 591 -81.67 34.20 -23.66
C SER A 591 -80.57 35.22 -23.97
N LYS A 592 -80.93 36.39 -24.53
CA LYS A 592 -79.99 37.48 -24.83
C LYS A 592 -79.39 38.12 -23.58
N LEU A 593 -80.19 38.30 -22.52
CA LEU A 593 -79.73 38.79 -21.22
C LEU A 593 -78.65 37.90 -20.63
N ARG A 594 -78.86 36.58 -20.64
CA ARG A 594 -77.93 35.60 -20.07
C ARG A 594 -76.58 35.57 -20.81
N ASN A 595 -76.58 35.90 -22.10
CA ASN A 595 -75.36 35.95 -22.93
C ASN A 595 -74.70 37.33 -22.98
N LYS A 596 -75.22 38.34 -22.25
CA LYS A 596 -74.74 39.74 -22.23
C LYS A 596 -74.84 40.48 -23.59
N ASP A 597 -75.71 40.04 -24.50
CA ASP A 597 -75.83 40.59 -25.87
C ASP A 597 -76.77 41.81 -26.01
N ILE A 598 -77.17 42.46 -24.91
CA ILE A 598 -78.09 43.60 -25.01
C ILE A 598 -77.31 44.89 -25.20
N GLN A 599 -77.31 45.40 -26.44
CA GLN A 599 -77.09 46.82 -26.69
C GLN A 599 -78.40 47.58 -26.47
N LEU A 600 -78.45 48.34 -25.38
CA LEU A 600 -79.51 49.32 -25.13
C LEU A 600 -79.39 50.44 -26.17
N GLN A 601 -80.28 50.45 -27.16
CA GLN A 601 -80.45 51.65 -27.98
C GLN A 601 -81.26 52.65 -27.17
N GLN A 602 -80.57 53.65 -26.61
CA GLN A 602 -81.22 54.83 -26.06
C GLN A 602 -81.87 55.59 -27.22
N LYS A 603 -83.15 55.90 -27.05
CA LYS A 603 -83.97 56.62 -28.01
C LYS A 603 -83.75 58.12 -27.87
#